data_AF-A0A9W8II57-F1
#
_entry.id   AF-A0A9W8II57-F1
#
_cell.length_a   1.000
_cell.length_b   1.000
_cell.length_c   1.000
_cell.angle_alpha   90.00
_cell.angle_beta   90.00
_cell.angle_gamma   90.00
#
_symmetry.space_group_name_H-M   'P 1'
#
loop_
_entity.id
_entity.type
_entity.pdbx_description
1 polymer ?
#
loop_
_entity_poly.entity_id
_entity_poly.type
_entity_poly.pdbx_seq_one_letter_code
_entity_poly.pdbx_strand_id
1 'polypeptide(L)'
;MATTAQRKVHPNKEAFIEGVDHILAKWTALGLAVEHGWGGRETQEKREDMVDDIVQYFDDTVNSKKKPEPLDLQDLLLEIMELDFHVDLKDESEKEVAAVLCKLFAECKSGNFATVDRLAAERDAREALGQGNAAVKMSQAAARPAGVEGDDSDSDSDSGSDSEDSDADMEED
;
A
#
# COMPACT_ATOMS: atom_id res chain seq x y z
N MET A 1 13.15 2.48 35.69
CA MET A 1 14.00 1.97 34.60
C MET A 1 13.55 0.55 34.31
N ALA A 2 12.63 0.38 33.37
CA ALA A 2 12.15 -0.94 32.98
C ALA A 2 13.08 -1.47 31.90
N THR A 3 13.69 -2.62 32.18
CA THR A 3 14.53 -3.38 31.25
C THR A 3 13.68 -3.82 30.06
N THR A 4 13.84 -3.15 28.92
CA THR A 4 13.33 -3.66 27.63
C THR A 4 14.13 -4.91 27.28
N ALA A 5 13.57 -6.06 27.59
CA ALA A 5 14.04 -7.33 27.08
C ALA A 5 13.95 -7.28 25.55
N GLN A 6 15.10 -7.17 24.87
CA GLN A 6 15.20 -7.43 23.44
C GLN A 6 14.76 -8.88 23.23
N ARG A 7 13.49 -9.08 22.86
CA ARG A 7 13.06 -10.31 22.22
C ARG A 7 13.88 -10.39 20.93
N LYS A 8 14.92 -11.23 20.92
CA LYS A 8 15.55 -11.65 19.68
C LYS A 8 14.44 -12.22 18.81
N VAL A 9 14.01 -11.46 17.82
CA VAL A 9 13.08 -11.95 16.80
C VAL A 9 13.80 -13.14 16.17
N HIS A 10 13.12 -14.26 16.05
CA HIS A 10 13.73 -15.45 15.46
C HIS A 10 14.15 -15.11 14.02
N PRO A 11 15.32 -15.52 13.50
CA PRO A 11 15.76 -15.16 12.15
C PRO A 11 14.71 -15.51 11.08
N ASN A 12 13.99 -16.62 11.28
CA ASN A 12 12.88 -17.01 10.42
C ASN A 12 11.70 -16.02 10.42
N LYS A 13 11.47 -15.34 11.55
CA LYS A 13 10.43 -14.32 11.69
C LYS A 13 10.87 -13.00 11.06
N GLU A 14 12.14 -12.63 11.18
CA GLU A 14 12.68 -11.45 10.46
C GLU A 14 12.57 -11.62 8.94
N ALA A 15 13.00 -12.77 8.41
CA ALA A 15 12.87 -13.08 6.98
C ALA A 15 11.40 -13.15 6.53
N PHE A 16 10.49 -13.58 7.42
CA PHE A 16 9.06 -13.58 7.14
C PHE A 16 8.52 -12.15 7.02
N ILE A 17 8.83 -11.27 7.99
CA ILE A 17 8.42 -9.86 7.96
C ILE A 17 8.90 -9.18 6.67
N GLU A 18 10.17 -9.38 6.30
CA GLU A 18 10.73 -8.84 5.06
C GLU A 18 10.00 -9.37 3.82
N GLY A 19 9.70 -10.68 3.78
CA GLY A 19 8.93 -11.26 2.68
C GLY A 19 7.49 -10.74 2.61
N VAL A 20 6.82 -10.50 3.75
CA VAL A 20 5.49 -9.88 3.80
C VAL A 20 5.55 -8.48 3.21
N ASP A 21 6.50 -7.65 3.64
CA ASP A 21 6.66 -6.29 3.12
C ASP A 21 6.88 -6.29 1.60
N HIS A 22 7.70 -7.21 1.08
CA HIS A 22 7.92 -7.34 -0.37
C HIS A 22 6.66 -7.79 -1.14
N ILE A 23 5.84 -8.65 -0.56
CA ILE A 23 4.57 -9.08 -1.18
C ILE A 23 3.60 -7.89 -1.22
N LEU A 24 3.44 -7.17 -0.10
CA LEU A 24 2.57 -6.00 -0.02
C LEU A 24 3.04 -4.87 -0.95
N ALA A 25 4.35 -4.65 -1.08
CA ALA A 25 4.93 -3.69 -2.01
C ALA A 25 4.71 -4.03 -3.51
N LYS A 26 4.37 -5.30 -3.81
CA LYS A 26 3.97 -5.73 -5.16
C LYS A 26 2.47 -5.68 -5.37
N TRP A 27 1.70 -5.65 -4.30
CA TRP A 27 0.25 -5.58 -4.41
C TRP A 27 -0.15 -4.20 -4.93
N THR A 28 -0.63 -4.18 -6.17
CA THR A 28 -0.86 -2.93 -6.90
C THR A 28 -1.96 -2.10 -6.26
N ALA A 29 -3.01 -2.74 -5.72
CA ALA A 29 -4.10 -2.05 -5.03
C ALA A 29 -3.59 -1.25 -3.82
N LEU A 30 -2.82 -1.89 -2.94
CA LEU A 30 -2.21 -1.22 -1.78
C LEU A 30 -1.22 -0.14 -2.21
N GLY A 31 -0.39 -0.41 -3.22
CA GLY A 31 0.55 0.57 -3.77
C GLY A 31 -0.14 1.85 -4.26
N LEU A 32 -1.23 1.71 -5.01
CA LEU A 32 -2.04 2.84 -5.48
C LEU A 32 -2.74 3.56 -4.33
N ALA A 33 -3.23 2.82 -3.34
CA ALA A 33 -3.87 3.40 -2.16
C ALA A 33 -2.91 4.30 -1.38
N VAL A 34 -1.67 3.86 -1.19
CA VAL A 34 -0.61 4.64 -0.55
C VAL A 34 -0.20 5.85 -1.40
N GLU A 35 -0.03 5.68 -2.71
CA GLU A 35 0.37 6.76 -3.61
C GLU A 35 -0.68 7.87 -3.70
N HIS A 36 -1.96 7.50 -3.78
CA HIS A 36 -3.06 8.46 -3.85
C HIS A 36 -3.55 8.95 -2.47
N GLY A 37 -3.01 8.41 -1.38
CA GLY A 37 -3.39 8.77 -0.03
C GLY A 37 -4.85 8.44 0.29
N TRP A 38 -5.38 7.33 -0.26
CA TRP A 38 -6.76 6.91 -0.03
C TRP A 38 -7.03 6.56 1.44
N GLY A 39 -5.99 6.25 2.22
CA GLY A 39 -6.08 6.08 3.67
C GLY A 39 -5.88 7.35 4.51
N GLY A 40 -5.77 8.52 3.89
CA GLY A 40 -5.55 9.81 4.56
C GLY A 40 -4.08 10.17 4.80
N ARG A 41 -3.82 11.08 5.75
CA ARG A 41 -2.45 11.57 6.01
C ARG A 41 -1.50 10.51 6.56
N GLU A 42 -2.06 9.46 7.16
CA GLU A 42 -1.35 8.35 7.81
C GLU A 42 -1.33 7.10 6.93
N THR A 43 -1.57 7.21 5.61
CA THR A 43 -1.64 6.03 4.72
C THR A 43 -0.36 5.19 4.71
N GLN A 44 0.80 5.82 4.91
CA GLN A 44 2.08 5.11 5.04
C GLN A 44 2.19 4.34 6.36
N GLU A 45 1.73 4.93 7.47
CA GLU A 45 1.70 4.28 8.80
C GLU A 45 0.73 3.09 8.78
N LYS A 46 -0.46 3.25 8.19
CA LYS A 46 -1.43 2.17 7.97
C LYS A 46 -0.87 1.00 7.17
N ARG A 47 0.03 1.25 6.21
CA ARG A 47 0.72 0.17 5.48
C ARG A 47 1.64 -0.60 6.42
N GLU A 48 2.34 0.08 7.31
CA GLU A 48 3.22 -0.54 8.29
C GLU A 48 2.39 -1.33 9.32
N ASP A 49 1.28 -0.77 9.79
CA ASP A 49 0.31 -1.44 10.67
C ASP A 49 -0.24 -2.72 10.01
N MET A 50 -0.55 -2.67 8.72
CA MET A 50 -1.00 -3.84 7.96
C MET A 50 0.03 -4.97 7.93
N VAL A 51 1.33 -4.67 7.86
CA VAL A 51 2.40 -5.68 7.97
C VAL A 51 2.35 -6.32 9.36
N ASP A 52 2.22 -5.50 10.41
CA ASP A 52 2.16 -5.96 11.78
C ASP A 52 0.92 -6.84 12.05
N ASP A 53 -0.24 -6.48 11.53
CA ASP A 53 -1.48 -7.25 11.65
C ASP A 53 -1.37 -8.62 10.99
N ILE A 54 -0.78 -8.69 9.78
CA ILE A 54 -0.53 -9.96 9.10
C ILE A 54 0.44 -10.84 9.92
N VAL A 55 1.52 -10.25 10.42
CA VAL A 55 2.52 -10.96 11.23
C VAL A 55 1.89 -11.47 12.54
N GLN A 56 1.05 -10.65 13.17
CA GLN A 56 0.31 -11.01 14.38
C GLN A 56 -0.68 -12.14 14.12
N TYR A 57 -1.42 -12.11 13.01
CA TYR A 57 -2.30 -13.20 12.58
C TYR A 57 -1.53 -14.54 12.50
N PHE A 58 -0.36 -14.55 11.85
CA PHE A 58 0.45 -15.76 11.76
C PHE A 58 1.00 -16.21 13.12
N ASP A 59 1.44 -15.30 13.98
CA ASP A 59 1.86 -15.63 15.35
C ASP A 59 0.72 -16.29 16.14
N ASP A 60 -0.51 -15.76 16.03
CA ASP A 60 -1.68 -16.30 16.72
C ASP A 60 -2.09 -17.68 16.21
N THR A 61 -1.97 -17.93 14.90
CA THR A 61 -2.20 -19.27 14.34
C THR A 61 -1.19 -20.29 14.89
N VAL A 62 0.09 -19.91 15.01
CA VAL A 62 1.15 -20.76 15.59
C VAL A 62 0.88 -21.04 17.07
N ASN A 63 0.60 -19.99 17.84
CA ASN A 63 0.32 -20.09 19.27
C ASN A 63 -0.92 -20.97 19.54
N SER A 64 -1.94 -20.83 18.71
CA SER A 64 -3.18 -21.62 18.79
C SER A 64 -3.06 -23.02 18.19
N LYS A 65 -1.90 -23.39 17.62
CA LYS A 65 -1.67 -24.64 16.85
C LYS A 65 -2.69 -24.85 15.72
N LYS A 66 -3.27 -23.76 15.23
CA LYS A 66 -4.16 -23.76 14.07
C LYS A 66 -3.32 -23.70 12.80
N LYS A 67 -3.88 -24.19 11.71
CA LYS A 67 -3.28 -24.01 10.38
C LYS A 67 -3.69 -22.61 9.90
N PRO A 68 -2.77 -21.80 9.35
CA PRO A 68 -3.16 -20.57 8.70
C PRO A 68 -4.05 -20.92 7.49
N GLU A 69 -5.26 -20.39 7.47
CA GLU A 69 -6.23 -20.57 6.40
C GLU A 69 -6.13 -19.33 5.48
N PRO A 70 -6.00 -19.52 4.15
CA PRO A 70 -5.92 -18.39 3.23
C PRO A 70 -7.23 -17.59 3.17
N LEU A 71 -8.38 -18.20 3.51
CA LEU A 71 -9.68 -17.52 3.58
C LEU A 71 -9.73 -16.51 4.73
N ASP A 72 -9.33 -16.92 5.94
CA ASP A 72 -9.29 -16.01 7.10
C ASP A 72 -8.35 -14.81 6.84
N LEU A 73 -7.20 -15.07 6.20
CA LEU A 73 -6.26 -14.01 5.83
C LEU A 73 -6.82 -13.11 4.72
N GLN A 74 -7.55 -13.68 3.76
CA GLN A 74 -8.23 -12.92 2.71
C GLN A 74 -9.24 -11.94 3.33
N ASP A 75 -10.05 -12.39 4.28
CA ASP A 75 -11.06 -11.55 4.94
C ASP A 75 -10.38 -10.40 5.72
N LEU A 76 -9.26 -10.68 6.40
CA LEU A 76 -8.44 -9.65 7.06
C LEU A 76 -7.91 -8.62 6.05
N LEU A 77 -7.36 -9.07 4.91
CA LEU A 77 -6.84 -8.16 3.88
C LEU A 77 -7.94 -7.28 3.27
N LEU A 78 -9.14 -7.83 3.06
CA LEU A 78 -10.31 -7.08 2.59
C LEU A 78 -10.76 -6.03 3.60
N GLU A 79 -10.88 -6.44 4.87
CA GLU A 79 -11.28 -5.54 5.95
C GLU A 79 -10.33 -4.35 6.06
N ILE A 80 -9.01 -4.57 6.04
CA ILE A 80 -8.02 -3.50 6.07
C ILE A 80 -8.14 -2.60 4.83
N MET A 81 -8.26 -3.17 3.63
CA MET A 81 -8.37 -2.37 2.40
C MET A 81 -9.65 -1.51 2.35
N GLU A 82 -10.77 -2.02 2.87
CA GLU A 82 -12.04 -1.30 2.91
C GLU A 82 -12.05 -0.23 4.03
N LEU A 83 -11.61 -0.58 5.24
CA LEU A 83 -11.68 0.29 6.42
C LEU A 83 -10.56 1.34 6.45
N ASP A 84 -9.32 0.93 6.21
CA ASP A 84 -8.16 1.81 6.35
C ASP A 84 -7.83 2.57 5.08
N PHE A 85 -8.04 1.95 3.92
CA PHE A 85 -7.68 2.52 2.62
C PHE A 85 -8.87 2.93 1.77
N HIS A 86 -10.12 2.63 2.18
CA HIS A 86 -11.33 2.92 1.41
C HIS A 86 -11.29 2.38 -0.03
N VAL A 87 -10.71 1.19 -0.21
CA VAL A 87 -10.57 0.52 -1.51
C VAL A 87 -11.48 -0.69 -1.57
N ASP A 88 -12.41 -0.67 -2.53
CA ASP A 88 -13.18 -1.84 -2.92
C ASP A 88 -12.38 -2.70 -3.90
N LEU A 89 -11.91 -3.85 -3.44
CA LEU A 89 -11.25 -4.85 -4.28
C LEU A 89 -12.31 -5.61 -5.11
N LYS A 90 -12.17 -5.58 -6.44
CA LYS A 90 -13.07 -6.27 -7.38
C LYS A 90 -12.37 -7.33 -8.22
N ASP A 91 -11.05 -7.38 -8.11
CA ASP A 91 -10.17 -8.24 -8.89
C ASP A 91 -9.77 -9.52 -8.14
N GLU A 92 -10.29 -9.71 -6.92
CA GLU A 92 -9.98 -10.85 -6.04
C GLU A 92 -8.47 -10.98 -5.74
N SER A 93 -7.71 -9.88 -5.88
CA SER A 93 -6.26 -9.88 -5.68
C SER A 93 -5.86 -10.20 -4.24
N GLU A 94 -6.72 -9.90 -3.27
CA GLU A 94 -6.57 -10.31 -1.86
C GLU A 94 -6.41 -11.83 -1.71
N LYS A 95 -7.08 -12.64 -2.54
CA LYS A 95 -7.04 -14.12 -2.47
C LYS A 95 -5.67 -14.63 -2.87
N GLU A 96 -5.14 -14.06 -3.94
CA GLU A 96 -3.82 -14.40 -4.43
C GLU A 96 -2.75 -13.99 -3.42
N VAL A 97 -2.83 -12.76 -2.90
CA VAL A 97 -1.90 -12.25 -1.87
C VAL A 97 -1.95 -13.13 -0.61
N ALA A 98 -3.14 -13.47 -0.11
CA ALA A 98 -3.30 -14.35 1.04
C ALA A 98 -2.67 -15.74 0.81
N ALA A 99 -2.90 -16.34 -0.36
CA ALA A 99 -2.31 -17.64 -0.71
C ALA A 99 -0.78 -17.59 -0.79
N VAL A 100 -0.20 -16.50 -1.30
CA VAL A 100 1.24 -16.29 -1.37
C VAL A 100 1.82 -16.10 0.05
N LEU A 101 1.17 -15.32 0.91
CA LEU A 101 1.57 -15.12 2.30
C LEU A 101 1.57 -16.43 3.10
N CYS A 102 0.53 -17.26 2.94
CA CYS A 102 0.49 -18.58 3.59
C CYS A 102 1.62 -19.51 3.13
N LYS A 103 1.98 -19.48 1.84
CA LYS A 103 3.11 -20.25 1.30
C LYS A 103 4.44 -19.75 1.87
N LEU A 104 4.64 -18.43 1.88
CA LEU A 104 5.83 -17.80 2.46
C LEU A 104 6.00 -18.23 3.91
N PHE A 105 4.93 -18.18 4.70
CA PHE A 105 4.94 -18.61 6.09
C PHE A 105 5.36 -20.08 6.25
N ALA A 106 4.82 -20.97 5.42
CA ALA A 106 5.18 -22.40 5.45
C ALA A 106 6.66 -22.65 5.10
N GLU A 107 7.21 -21.88 4.16
CA GLU A 107 8.62 -21.94 3.77
C GLU A 107 9.54 -21.40 4.88
N CYS A 108 9.25 -20.22 5.44
CA CYS A 108 9.99 -19.65 6.57
C CYS A 108 9.97 -20.58 7.80
N LYS A 109 8.83 -21.24 8.05
CA LYS A 109 8.69 -22.26 9.11
C LYS A 109 9.55 -23.50 8.84
N SER A 110 9.73 -23.86 7.57
CA SER A 110 10.58 -24.97 7.14
C SER A 110 12.07 -24.60 7.03
N GLY A 111 12.43 -23.33 7.24
CA GLY A 111 13.78 -22.80 7.11
C GLY A 111 14.24 -22.62 5.66
N ASN A 112 13.30 -22.57 4.71
CA ASN A 112 13.59 -22.31 3.31
C ASN A 112 13.29 -20.84 3.00
N PHE A 113 14.34 -20.06 2.74
CA PHE A 113 14.24 -18.61 2.47
C PHE A 113 14.31 -18.27 0.97
N ALA A 114 14.30 -19.29 0.09
CA ALA A 114 14.45 -19.10 -1.34
C ALA A 114 13.41 -18.14 -1.95
N THR A 115 12.16 -18.15 -1.44
CA THR A 115 11.14 -17.19 -1.91
C THR A 115 11.41 -15.78 -1.41
N VAL A 116 11.86 -15.59 -0.17
CA VAL A 116 12.26 -14.27 0.36
C VAL A 116 13.42 -13.71 -0.46
N ASP A 117 14.47 -14.51 -0.67
CA ASP A 117 15.65 -14.11 -1.47
C ASP A 117 15.26 -13.74 -2.91
N ARG A 118 14.34 -14.51 -3.51
CA ARG A 118 13.81 -14.19 -4.84
C ARG A 118 13.01 -12.89 -4.84
N LEU A 119 12.15 -12.68 -3.85
CA LEU A 119 11.36 -11.46 -3.72
C LEU A 119 12.25 -10.23 -3.53
N ALA A 120 13.31 -10.35 -2.72
CA ALA A 120 14.31 -9.32 -2.51
C ALA A 120 15.12 -9.04 -3.79
N ALA A 121 15.59 -10.07 -4.49
CA ALA A 121 16.30 -9.91 -5.76
C ALA A 121 15.42 -9.25 -6.84
N GLU A 122 14.13 -9.60 -6.89
CA GLU A 122 13.16 -8.94 -7.78
C GLU A 122 12.92 -7.47 -7.38
N ARG A 123 12.89 -7.14 -6.08
CA ARG A 123 12.80 -5.75 -5.61
C ARG A 123 14.03 -4.97 -6.07
N ASP A 124 15.22 -5.48 -5.80
CA ASP A 124 16.49 -4.81 -6.15
C ASP A 124 16.62 -4.64 -7.66
N ALA A 125 16.19 -5.63 -8.46
CA ALA A 125 16.13 -5.51 -9.92
C ALA A 125 15.13 -4.42 -10.37
N ARG A 126 13.97 -4.33 -9.71
CA ARG A 126 12.95 -3.31 -10.00
C ARG A 126 13.43 -1.91 -9.62
N GLU A 127 14.16 -1.77 -8.51
CA GLU A 127 14.79 -0.53 -8.08
C GLU A 127 15.92 -0.11 -9.02
N ALA A 128 16.77 -1.05 -9.44
CA ALA A 128 17.84 -0.80 -10.41
C ALA A 128 17.30 -0.38 -11.79
N LEU A 129 16.13 -0.89 -12.19
CA LEU A 129 15.45 -0.46 -13.42
C LEU A 129 14.69 0.88 -13.25
N GLY A 130 14.70 1.49 -12.06
CA GLY A 130 13.92 2.70 -11.75
C GLY A 130 12.40 2.47 -11.73
N GLN A 131 11.95 1.22 -11.71
CA GLN A 131 10.57 0.77 -11.83
C GLN A 131 9.89 0.47 -10.49
N GLY A 132 10.34 1.03 -9.36
CA GLY A 132 9.61 0.92 -8.09
C GLY A 132 8.19 1.47 -8.24
N ASN A 133 7.14 0.60 -8.12
CA ASN A 133 5.72 0.87 -8.44
C ASN A 133 5.51 1.94 -9.54
N ALA A 134 6.34 1.92 -10.57
CA ALA A 134 6.41 3.00 -11.56
C ALA A 134 5.42 2.79 -12.72
N ALA A 135 4.33 2.05 -12.49
CA ALA A 135 3.20 2.07 -13.42
C ALA A 135 2.56 3.47 -13.50
N VAL A 136 2.88 4.37 -12.54
CA VAL A 136 2.40 5.76 -12.49
C VAL A 136 3.55 6.79 -12.61
N LYS A 137 4.69 6.45 -13.20
CA LYS A 137 5.61 7.50 -13.72
C LYS A 137 5.23 7.86 -15.15
N MET A 138 3.98 8.24 -15.36
CA MET A 138 3.54 8.84 -16.62
C MET A 138 4.00 10.30 -16.64
N SER A 139 5.09 10.53 -17.36
CA SER A 139 5.54 11.81 -17.92
C SER A 139 5.51 13.03 -16.98
N GLN A 140 6.62 13.25 -16.27
CA GLN A 140 7.15 14.61 -16.19
C GLN A 140 8.64 14.62 -16.50
N ALA A 141 8.97 14.13 -17.70
CA ALA A 141 10.24 14.41 -18.36
C ALA A 141 10.06 15.69 -19.18
N ALA A 142 10.13 16.85 -18.53
CA ALA A 142 10.47 18.09 -19.19
C ALA A 142 11.78 18.58 -18.57
N ALA A 143 12.89 18.10 -19.15
CA ALA A 143 14.19 18.68 -18.90
C ALA A 143 14.14 20.19 -19.19
N ARG A 144 14.44 21.02 -18.19
CA ARG A 144 14.86 22.40 -18.41
C ARG A 144 16.17 22.63 -17.64
N PRO A 145 17.30 22.83 -18.32
CA PRO A 145 18.52 23.28 -17.65
C PRO A 145 18.37 24.75 -17.26
N ALA A 146 19.14 25.11 -16.24
CA ALA A 146 19.16 26.39 -15.55
C ALA A 146 19.41 27.61 -16.46
N GLY A 147 18.83 28.74 -16.04
CA GLY A 147 19.34 30.09 -16.30
C GLY A 147 18.66 30.88 -17.42
N VAL A 148 17.64 31.67 -17.08
CA VAL A 148 17.53 33.04 -17.60
C VAL A 148 16.74 33.89 -16.62
N GLU A 149 17.32 35.04 -16.30
CA GLU A 149 16.76 36.11 -15.48
C GLU A 149 15.90 37.02 -16.38
N GLY A 150 14.85 37.60 -15.81
CA GLY A 150 14.10 38.74 -16.37
C GLY A 150 12.87 38.36 -17.20
N ASP A 151 11.68 38.76 -16.74
CA ASP A 151 10.99 39.96 -17.23
C ASP A 151 9.52 39.94 -16.75
N ASP A 152 9.11 41.04 -16.15
CA ASP A 152 7.74 41.36 -15.74
C ASP A 152 6.76 41.24 -16.91
N SER A 153 5.60 40.61 -16.69
CA SER A 153 4.36 41.15 -17.26
C SER A 153 3.16 40.65 -16.49
N ASP A 154 2.58 41.56 -15.71
CA ASP A 154 1.17 41.55 -15.33
C ASP A 154 0.28 41.23 -16.53
N SER A 155 -0.70 40.37 -16.31
CA SER A 155 -1.92 40.37 -17.11
C SER A 155 -3.09 40.01 -16.20
N ASP A 156 -3.63 41.05 -15.57
CA ASP A 156 -5.03 41.12 -15.20
C ASP A 156 -5.90 40.67 -16.38
N SER A 157 -6.86 39.78 -16.11
CA SER A 157 -8.07 39.74 -16.90
C SER A 157 -9.24 39.28 -16.03
N ASP A 158 -9.87 40.31 -15.45
CA ASP A 158 -11.22 40.29 -14.89
C ASP A 158 -12.23 39.93 -16.00
N SER A 159 -13.14 39.02 -15.71
CA SER A 159 -14.44 38.94 -16.38
C SER A 159 -15.41 38.17 -15.51
N GLY A 160 -16.16 38.95 -14.71
CA GLY A 160 -17.43 38.51 -14.16
C GLY A 160 -18.45 38.17 -15.26
N SER A 161 -19.28 37.18 -14.99
CA SER A 161 -20.61 37.07 -15.56
C SER A 161 -21.56 36.63 -14.47
N ASP A 162 -22.26 37.63 -13.96
CA ASP A 162 -23.54 37.57 -13.27
C ASP A 162 -24.60 36.98 -14.21
N SER A 163 -25.43 36.05 -13.74
CA SER A 163 -26.69 35.66 -14.37
C SER A 163 -27.59 34.98 -13.34
N GLU A 164 -28.30 35.83 -12.60
CA GLU A 164 -29.75 35.82 -12.38
C GLU A 164 -30.51 34.49 -12.17
N ASP A 165 -30.94 34.32 -10.92
CA ASP A 165 -32.34 34.20 -10.48
C ASP A 165 -33.36 33.56 -11.43
N SER A 166 -33.97 32.46 -10.97
CA SER A 166 -35.22 31.94 -11.51
C SER A 166 -36.05 31.38 -10.35
N ASP A 167 -36.71 32.30 -9.67
CA ASP A 167 -37.92 32.08 -8.90
C ASP A 167 -38.98 31.44 -9.81
N ALA A 168 -39.50 30.27 -9.39
CA ALA A 168 -40.64 29.62 -10.03
C ALA A 168 -41.56 29.07 -8.94
N ASP A 169 -42.27 30.01 -8.31
CA ASP A 169 -43.56 29.80 -7.68
C ASP A 169 -44.57 29.18 -8.68
N MET A 170 -45.17 28.04 -8.33
CA MET A 170 -46.47 27.64 -8.87
C MET A 170 -47.22 26.77 -7.84
N GLU A 171 -48.19 27.42 -7.17
CA GLU A 171 -49.26 26.83 -6.37
C GLU A 171 -50.30 26.03 -7.22
N GLU A 172 -51.15 25.27 -6.49
CA GLU A 172 -52.39 24.53 -6.86
C GLU A 172 -52.23 23.24 -7.70
N ASP A 173 -52.75 22.05 -7.31
CA ASP A 173 -53.99 21.67 -6.59
C ASP A 173 -53.76 20.53 -5.58
#